data_AF-D3DZJ7-F1
#
_entry.id   AF-D3DZJ7-F1
#
_cell.length_a   1.000
_cell.length_b   1.000
_cell.length_c   1.000
_cell.angle_alpha   90.00
_cell.angle_beta   90.00
_cell.angle_gamma   90.00
#
_symmetry.space_group_name_H-M   'P 1'
#
loop_
_entity.id
_entity.type
_entity.pdbx_description
1 polymer ?
#
loop_
_entity_poly.entity_id
_entity_poly.type
_entity_poly.pdbx_seq_one_letter_code
_entity_poly.pdbx_strand_id
1 'polypeptide(L)'
;MFGKFKVKKYFSELNKAYYSNDFKKAIKYADIILEMDKNNLEVLKYKYNSLANMGDYENALVCIDEIITLEKSCMALLNKGTTLCYMNRIEEGFKLLDYVIDNCEEYEAAFINKCNFFFMLEEFDEALSLSDKILNMHPDCSNAYDTKSFIYYKREEYDSSLIYANKALEKNPNNNIALERKERLLSILNSKD
;
A
#
# COMPACT_ATOMS: atom_id res chain seq x y z
N MET A 1 -34.31 6.82 21.69
CA MET A 1 -34.47 5.79 20.63
C MET A 1 -34.24 6.32 19.20
N PHE A 2 -34.68 7.54 18.85
CA PHE A 2 -34.61 8.07 17.47
C PHE A 2 -33.19 8.25 16.88
N GLY A 3 -32.17 8.53 17.68
CA GLY A 3 -30.78 8.69 17.19
C GLY A 3 -30.18 7.40 16.61
N LYS A 4 -30.42 6.24 17.25
CA LYS A 4 -29.86 4.94 16.81
C LYS A 4 -30.41 4.49 15.45
N PHE A 5 -31.67 4.80 15.15
CA PHE A 5 -32.27 4.49 13.85
C PHE A 5 -31.70 5.36 12.72
N LYS A 6 -31.43 6.64 12.99
CA LYS A 6 -30.79 7.53 12.02
C LYS A 6 -29.35 7.10 11.71
N VAL A 7 -28.56 6.77 12.73
CA VAL A 7 -27.17 6.29 12.55
C VAL A 7 -27.13 5.03 11.69
N LYS A 8 -27.97 4.02 11.96
CA LYS A 8 -28.04 2.80 11.13
C LYS A 8 -28.38 3.09 9.67
N LYS A 9 -29.29 4.04 9.41
CA LYS A 9 -29.64 4.44 8.05
C LYS A 9 -28.45 5.08 7.34
N TYR A 10 -27.79 6.05 7.96
CA TYR A 10 -26.64 6.72 7.35
C TYR A 10 -25.46 5.78 7.14
N PHE A 11 -25.24 4.84 8.07
CA PHE A 11 -24.20 3.83 7.93
C PHE A 11 -24.45 2.91 6.72
N SER A 12 -25.71 2.53 6.48
CA SER A 12 -26.08 1.78 5.27
C SER A 12 -25.79 2.56 3.98
N GLU A 13 -26.14 3.85 3.95
CA GLU A 13 -25.88 4.71 2.79
C GLU A 13 -24.37 4.99 2.58
N LEU A 14 -23.61 5.12 3.68
CA LEU A 14 -22.15 5.21 3.67
C LEU A 14 -21.56 3.97 2.99
N ASN A 15 -21.91 2.78 3.47
CA ASN A 15 -21.39 1.53 2.90
C ASN A 15 -21.74 1.40 1.42
N LYS A 16 -23.00 1.69 1.06
CA LYS A 16 -23.44 1.64 -0.34
C LYS A 16 -22.60 2.58 -1.22
N ALA A 17 -22.39 3.82 -0.77
CA ALA A 17 -21.59 4.79 -1.51
C ALA A 17 -20.12 4.37 -1.62
N TYR A 18 -19.54 3.86 -0.53
CA TYR A 18 -18.15 3.41 -0.48
C TYR A 18 -17.91 2.24 -1.44
N TYR A 19 -18.73 1.19 -1.37
CA TYR A 19 -18.58 0.03 -2.26
C TYR A 19 -18.97 0.32 -3.72
N SER A 20 -19.68 1.42 -3.98
CA SER A 20 -19.90 1.92 -5.35
C SER A 20 -18.83 2.93 -5.81
N ASN A 21 -17.75 3.13 -5.05
CA ASN A 21 -16.68 4.12 -5.29
C ASN A 21 -17.18 5.58 -5.41
N ASP A 22 -18.37 5.88 -4.88
CA ASP A 22 -18.87 7.25 -4.77
C ASP A 22 -18.29 7.88 -3.49
N PHE A 23 -16.99 8.14 -3.52
CA PHE A 23 -16.23 8.59 -2.35
C PHE A 23 -16.71 9.95 -1.81
N LYS A 24 -17.17 10.84 -2.69
CA LYS A 24 -17.78 12.13 -2.27
C LYS A 24 -19.01 11.90 -1.41
N LYS A 25 -19.89 11.00 -1.82
CA LYS A 25 -21.11 10.66 -1.07
C LYS A 25 -20.78 9.85 0.19
N ALA A 26 -19.78 8.97 0.14
CA ALA A 26 -19.27 8.26 1.31
C ALA A 26 -18.79 9.25 2.38
N ILE A 27 -17.92 10.21 2.02
CA ILE A 27 -17.45 11.26 2.93
C ILE A 27 -18.62 12.04 3.55
N LYS A 28 -19.59 12.46 2.73
CA LYS A 28 -20.78 13.17 3.21
C LYS A 28 -21.54 12.38 4.29
N TYR A 29 -21.76 11.09 4.11
CA TYR A 29 -22.45 10.29 5.12
C TYR A 29 -21.57 9.98 6.33
N ALA A 30 -20.26 9.81 6.13
CA ALA A 30 -19.31 9.66 7.22
C ALA A 30 -19.34 10.90 8.12
N ASP A 31 -19.30 12.10 7.56
CA ASP A 31 -19.37 13.36 8.31
C ASP A 31 -20.65 13.45 9.15
N ILE A 32 -21.82 13.12 8.57
CA ILE A 32 -23.10 13.10 9.30
C ILE A 32 -23.05 12.14 10.49
N ILE A 33 -22.41 10.98 10.34
CA ILE A 33 -22.31 10.00 11.44
C ILE A 33 -21.31 10.49 12.50
N LEU A 34 -20.19 11.08 12.09
CA LEU A 34 -19.16 11.61 12.98
C LEU A 34 -19.62 12.85 13.77
N GLU A 35 -20.58 13.62 13.25
CA GLU A 35 -21.27 14.66 14.03
C GLU A 35 -22.05 14.08 15.21
N MET A 36 -22.56 12.85 15.08
CA MET A 36 -23.32 12.16 16.14
C MET A 36 -22.42 11.32 17.06
N ASP A 37 -21.35 10.76 16.51
CA ASP A 37 -20.38 9.92 17.20
C ASP A 37 -18.98 10.15 16.61
N LYS A 38 -18.30 11.19 17.11
CA LYS A 38 -16.99 11.64 16.61
C LYS A 38 -15.87 10.60 16.71
N ASN A 39 -16.03 9.61 17.60
CA ASN A 39 -15.01 8.60 17.85
C ASN A 39 -15.35 7.27 17.18
N ASN A 40 -16.29 7.26 16.22
CA ASN A 40 -16.64 6.07 15.49
C ASN A 40 -15.50 5.65 14.54
N LEU A 41 -14.64 4.75 15.03
CA LEU A 41 -13.43 4.32 14.35
C LEU A 41 -13.69 3.70 12.97
N GLU A 42 -14.78 2.92 12.84
CA GLU A 42 -15.14 2.29 11.58
C GLU A 42 -15.50 3.35 10.53
N VAL A 43 -16.28 4.36 10.91
CA VAL A 43 -16.65 5.48 10.03
C VAL A 43 -15.43 6.35 9.69
N LEU A 44 -14.53 6.60 10.64
CA LEU A 44 -13.27 7.29 10.37
C LEU A 44 -12.43 6.52 9.34
N LYS A 45 -12.33 5.18 9.46
CA LYS A 45 -11.64 4.34 8.47
C LYS A 45 -12.26 4.48 7.07
N TYR A 46 -13.59 4.48 6.95
CA TYR A 46 -14.29 4.74 5.69
C TYR A 46 -13.99 6.15 5.12
N LYS A 47 -14.00 7.17 5.97
CA LYS A 47 -13.70 8.56 5.57
C LYS A 47 -12.26 8.69 5.10
N TYR A 48 -11.29 8.21 5.87
CA TYR A 48 -9.87 8.19 5.50
C TYR A 48 -9.66 7.53 4.13
N ASN A 49 -10.18 6.31 3.95
CA ASN A 49 -10.03 5.58 2.69
C ASN A 49 -10.65 6.34 1.52
N SER A 50 -11.82 6.96 1.72
CA SER A 50 -12.49 7.75 0.67
C SER A 50 -11.68 8.99 0.29
N LEU A 51 -11.11 9.71 1.26
CA LEU A 51 -10.25 10.87 1.04
C LEU A 51 -8.96 10.48 0.31
N ALA A 52 -8.30 9.41 0.77
CA ALA A 52 -7.08 8.90 0.15
C ALA A 52 -7.31 8.45 -1.30
N ASN A 53 -8.43 7.78 -1.60
CA ASN A 53 -8.79 7.40 -2.97
C ASN A 53 -9.11 8.59 -3.87
N MET A 54 -9.56 9.71 -3.30
CA MET A 54 -9.76 10.95 -4.04
C MET A 54 -8.49 11.79 -4.20
N GLY A 55 -7.37 11.38 -3.59
CA GLY A 55 -6.13 12.14 -3.57
C GLY A 55 -6.16 13.36 -2.64
N ASP A 56 -7.16 13.48 -1.77
CA ASP A 56 -7.25 14.52 -0.74
C ASP A 56 -6.41 14.09 0.47
N TYR A 57 -5.10 14.09 0.28
CA TYR A 57 -4.16 13.55 1.26
C TYR A 57 -4.01 14.46 2.49
N GLU A 58 -4.25 15.76 2.36
CA GLU A 58 -4.30 16.70 3.49
C GLU A 58 -5.40 16.31 4.49
N ASN A 59 -6.64 16.13 4.03
CA ASN A 59 -7.73 15.72 4.91
C ASN A 59 -7.61 14.25 5.33
N ALA A 60 -7.06 13.38 4.46
CA ALA A 60 -6.76 12.00 4.85
C ALA A 60 -5.75 11.96 6.00
N LEU A 61 -4.73 12.82 6.00
CA LEU A 61 -3.74 12.90 7.08
C LEU A 61 -4.38 13.32 8.42
N VAL A 62 -5.29 14.29 8.40
CA VAL A 62 -6.06 14.67 9.60
C VAL A 62 -6.86 13.47 10.11
N CYS A 63 -7.55 12.76 9.21
CA CYS A 63 -8.39 11.62 9.58
C CYS A 63 -7.56 10.44 10.12
N ILE A 64 -6.40 10.13 9.53
CA ILE A 64 -5.55 9.04 10.03
C ILE A 64 -4.90 9.38 11.38
N ASP A 65 -4.64 10.66 11.67
CA ASP A 65 -4.16 11.10 12.99
C ASP A 65 -5.24 10.92 14.07
N GLU A 66 -6.51 11.18 13.75
CA GLU A 66 -7.64 10.86 14.63
C GLU A 66 -7.76 9.35 14.86
N ILE A 67 -7.65 8.54 13.80
CA ILE A 67 -7.65 7.07 13.89
C ILE A 67 -6.54 6.59 14.83
N ILE A 68 -5.30 7.07 14.66
CA ILE A 68 -4.15 6.68 15.49
C ILE A 68 -4.35 7.09 16.96
N THR A 69 -5.00 8.22 17.21
CA THR A 69 -5.31 8.68 18.57
C THR A 69 -6.29 7.72 19.27
N LEU A 70 -7.24 7.15 18.54
CA LEU A 70 -8.21 6.19 19.06
C LEU A 70 -7.65 4.76 19.12
N GLU A 71 -6.94 4.34 18.09
CA GLU A 71 -6.39 3.01 17.91
C GLU A 71 -5.07 3.09 17.12
N LYS A 72 -3.96 3.09 17.85
CA LYS A 72 -2.64 2.96 17.23
C LYS A 72 -2.42 1.50 16.80
N SER A 73 -2.40 1.26 15.49
CA SER A 73 -2.11 -0.05 14.89
C SER A 73 -1.07 0.08 13.79
N CYS A 74 -0.41 -1.05 13.45
CA CYS A 74 0.54 -1.11 12.35
C CYS A 74 -0.10 -0.71 11.01
N MET A 75 -1.34 -1.16 10.76
CA MET A 75 -2.12 -0.72 9.60
C MET A 75 -2.36 0.80 9.57
N ALA A 76 -2.64 1.44 10.72
CA ALA A 76 -2.80 2.90 10.76
C ALA A 76 -1.47 3.63 10.50
N LEU A 77 -0.35 3.09 11.00
CA LEU A 77 0.99 3.65 10.73
C LEU A 77 1.42 3.46 9.27
N LEU A 78 1.13 2.31 8.68
CA LEU A 78 1.33 2.02 7.25
C LEU A 78 0.58 3.04 6.39
N ASN A 79 -0.70 3.25 6.71
CA ASN A 79 -1.57 4.20 6.04
C ASN A 79 -1.03 5.63 6.16
N LYS A 80 -0.70 6.09 7.38
CA LYS A 80 -0.11 7.42 7.59
C LYS A 80 1.21 7.59 6.84
N GLY A 81 2.10 6.60 6.91
CA GLY A 81 3.38 6.62 6.20
C GLY A 81 3.20 6.77 4.70
N THR A 82 2.25 6.02 4.14
CA THR A 82 1.88 6.07 2.72
C THR A 82 1.27 7.42 2.34
N THR A 83 0.33 7.96 3.13
CA THR A 83 -0.26 9.29 2.93
C THR A 83 0.81 10.38 2.92
N LEU A 84 1.74 10.35 3.88
CA LEU A 84 2.84 11.31 3.94
C LEU A 84 3.72 11.26 2.69
N CYS A 85 4.01 10.07 2.17
CA CYS A 85 4.79 9.94 0.94
C CYS A 85 4.07 10.54 -0.26
N TYR A 86 2.75 10.32 -0.41
CA TYR A 86 1.95 10.95 -1.47
C TYR A 86 1.86 12.48 -1.32
N MET A 87 2.03 13.01 -0.12
CA MET A 87 2.18 14.46 0.14
C MET A 87 3.60 14.98 -0.07
N ASN A 88 4.49 14.18 -0.68
CA ASN A 88 5.91 14.49 -0.86
C ASN A 88 6.71 14.70 0.45
N ARG A 89 6.20 14.17 1.58
CA ARG A 89 6.89 14.14 2.88
C ARG A 89 7.59 12.80 3.06
N ILE A 90 8.47 12.48 2.11
CA ILE A 90 9.07 11.15 1.91
C ILE A 90 9.79 10.66 3.17
N GLU A 91 10.66 11.48 3.77
CA GLU A 91 11.44 11.07 4.95
C GLU A 91 10.56 10.70 6.15
N GLU A 92 9.49 11.47 6.40
CA GLU A 92 8.56 11.20 7.50
C GLU A 92 7.74 9.95 7.22
N GLY A 93 7.29 9.78 5.98
CA GLY A 93 6.55 8.60 5.56
C GLY A 93 7.40 7.34 5.66
N PHE A 94 8.65 7.38 5.19
CA PHE A 94 9.58 6.25 5.23
C PHE A 94 9.92 5.82 6.65
N LYS A 95 10.07 6.75 7.61
CA LYS A 95 10.25 6.38 9.02
C LYS A 95 9.10 5.52 9.56
N LEU A 96 7.87 5.82 9.17
CA LEU A 96 6.70 5.02 9.57
C LEU A 96 6.66 3.67 8.84
N LEU A 97 6.97 3.65 7.54
CA LEU A 97 7.03 2.41 6.77
C LEU A 97 8.14 1.47 7.30
N ASP A 98 9.32 2.02 7.64
CA ASP A 98 10.42 1.25 8.24
C ASP A 98 10.03 0.66 9.58
N TYR A 99 9.33 1.44 10.42
CA TYR A 99 8.78 0.91 11.67
C TYR A 99 7.85 -0.28 11.42
N VAL A 100 6.96 -0.19 10.42
CA VAL A 100 6.05 -1.30 10.07
C VAL A 100 6.81 -2.49 9.52
N ILE A 101 7.82 -2.28 8.67
CA ILE A 101 8.66 -3.34 8.12
C ILE A 101 9.36 -4.14 9.23
N ASP A 102 9.87 -3.44 10.24
CA ASP A 102 10.72 -4.06 11.26
C ASP A 102 9.93 -4.70 12.41
N ASN A 103 8.65 -4.35 12.60
CA ASN A 103 7.93 -4.67 13.84
C ASN A 103 6.51 -5.24 13.66
N CYS A 104 6.00 -5.35 12.43
CA CYS A 104 4.59 -5.63 12.18
C CYS A 104 4.37 -6.79 11.19
N GLU A 105 3.19 -7.41 11.26
CA GLU A 105 2.78 -8.45 10.29
C GLU A 105 2.50 -7.86 8.90
N GLU A 106 2.15 -6.57 8.83
CA GLU A 106 1.91 -5.84 7.58
C GLU A 106 3.20 -5.42 6.84
N TYR A 107 4.36 -5.97 7.22
CA TYR A 107 5.67 -5.62 6.63
C TYR A 107 5.68 -5.72 5.10
N GLU A 108 5.00 -6.71 4.50
CA GLU A 108 4.97 -6.88 3.04
C GLU A 108 4.28 -5.70 2.35
N ALA A 109 3.19 -5.20 2.93
CA ALA A 109 2.49 -4.04 2.38
C ALA A 109 3.35 -2.77 2.52
N ALA A 110 4.04 -2.60 3.65
CA ALA A 110 4.98 -1.49 3.83
C ALA A 110 6.16 -1.57 2.85
N PHE A 111 6.72 -2.77 2.64
CA PHE A 111 7.77 -3.04 1.67
C PHE A 111 7.34 -2.66 0.26
N ILE A 112 6.19 -3.18 -0.20
CA ILE A 112 5.65 -2.88 -1.54
C ILE A 112 5.43 -1.37 -1.70
N ASN A 113 4.81 -0.71 -0.72
CA ASN A 113 4.59 0.74 -0.79
C ASN A 113 5.91 1.50 -0.89
N LYS A 114 6.90 1.18 -0.06
CA LYS A 114 8.20 1.85 -0.07
C LYS A 114 8.96 1.62 -1.38
N CYS A 115 8.94 0.41 -1.93
CA CYS A 115 9.48 0.10 -3.26
C CYS A 115 8.79 0.87 -4.38
N ASN A 116 7.46 0.99 -4.35
CA ASN A 116 6.73 1.80 -5.33
C ASN A 116 7.16 3.27 -5.28
N PHE A 117 7.36 3.84 -4.09
CA PHE A 117 7.89 5.20 -3.96
C PHE A 117 9.32 5.31 -4.49
N PHE A 118 10.21 4.37 -4.17
CA PHE A 118 11.55 4.34 -4.76
C PHE A 118 11.52 4.28 -6.29
N PHE A 119 10.62 3.49 -6.88
CA PHE A 119 10.47 3.44 -8.34
C PHE A 119 9.93 4.74 -8.94
N MET A 120 9.02 5.43 -8.25
CA MET A 120 8.56 6.76 -8.68
C MET A 120 9.66 7.83 -8.59
N LEU A 121 10.61 7.65 -7.67
CA LEU A 121 11.78 8.52 -7.49
C LEU A 121 12.99 8.09 -8.34
N GLU A 122 12.88 7.00 -9.09
CA GLU A 122 13.98 6.35 -9.84
C GLU A 122 15.17 5.91 -8.95
N GLU A 123 14.94 5.72 -7.66
CA GLU A 123 15.88 5.25 -6.63
C GLU A 123 15.98 3.71 -6.61
N PHE A 124 16.47 3.15 -7.71
CA PHE A 124 16.49 1.69 -7.91
C PHE A 124 17.46 0.95 -6.97
N ASP A 125 18.57 1.57 -6.55
CA ASP A 125 19.56 0.95 -5.66
C ASP A 125 19.03 0.84 -4.21
N GLU A 126 18.24 1.80 -3.79
CA GLU A 126 17.55 1.83 -2.51
C GLU A 126 16.46 0.75 -2.45
N ALA A 127 15.69 0.60 -3.54
CA ALA A 127 14.72 -0.50 -3.68
C ALA A 127 15.39 -1.88 -3.68
N LEU A 128 16.57 -2.01 -4.30
CA LEU A 128 17.36 -3.24 -4.31
C LEU A 128 17.86 -3.58 -2.91
N SER A 129 18.41 -2.59 -2.19
CA SER A 129 18.89 -2.72 -0.82
C SER A 129 17.77 -3.09 0.14
N LEU A 130 16.59 -2.49 -0.04
CA LEU A 130 15.41 -2.83 0.75
C LEU A 130 14.95 -4.26 0.46
N SER A 131 14.98 -4.70 -0.80
CA SER A 131 14.66 -6.08 -1.18
C SER A 131 15.62 -7.07 -0.50
N ASP A 132 16.91 -6.76 -0.46
CA ASP A 132 17.92 -7.57 0.23
C ASP A 132 17.68 -7.60 1.75
N LYS A 133 17.30 -6.48 2.37
CA LYS A 133 16.88 -6.44 3.78
C LYS A 133 15.69 -7.38 4.02
N ILE A 134 14.64 -7.30 3.20
CA ILE A 134 13.47 -8.18 3.32
C ILE A 134 13.87 -9.64 3.15
N LEU A 135 14.69 -9.99 2.17
CA LEU A 135 15.12 -11.38 1.94
C LEU A 135 15.99 -11.93 3.07
N ASN A 136 16.73 -11.09 3.79
CA ASN A 136 17.47 -11.51 4.98
C ASN A 136 16.55 -11.86 6.16
N MET A 137 15.42 -11.16 6.30
CA MET A 137 14.44 -11.40 7.38
C MET A 137 13.42 -12.48 6.98
N HIS A 138 13.02 -12.49 5.71
CA HIS A 138 11.98 -13.32 5.12
C HIS A 138 12.47 -13.92 3.77
N PRO A 139 13.27 -15.00 3.81
CA PRO A 139 13.89 -15.58 2.61
C PRO A 139 12.93 -16.12 1.55
N ASP A 140 11.66 -16.31 1.92
CA ASP A 140 10.59 -16.81 1.05
C ASP A 140 9.68 -15.70 0.50
N CYS A 141 9.99 -14.42 0.77
CA CYS A 141 9.21 -13.30 0.24
C CYS A 141 9.33 -13.21 -1.29
N SER A 142 8.35 -13.75 -2.00
CA SER A 142 8.28 -13.73 -3.48
C SER A 142 8.33 -12.31 -4.03
N ASN A 143 7.65 -11.36 -3.38
CA ASN A 143 7.60 -9.95 -3.78
C ASN A 143 8.98 -9.28 -3.75
N ALA A 144 9.87 -9.69 -2.85
CA ALA A 144 11.23 -9.14 -2.81
C ALA A 144 12.08 -9.65 -3.98
N TYR A 145 12.02 -10.94 -4.32
CA TYR A 145 12.64 -11.44 -5.55
C TYR A 145 12.06 -10.80 -6.81
N ASP A 146 10.75 -10.57 -6.82
CA ASP A 146 10.04 -9.88 -7.90
C ASP A 146 10.57 -8.44 -8.07
N THR A 147 10.70 -7.71 -6.97
CA THR A 147 11.26 -6.35 -6.97
C THR A 147 12.67 -6.32 -7.55
N LYS A 148 13.55 -7.26 -7.13
CA LYS A 148 14.90 -7.39 -7.71
C LYS A 148 14.86 -7.64 -9.22
N SER A 149 14.04 -8.59 -9.66
CA SER A 149 13.90 -8.89 -11.09
C SER A 149 13.43 -7.67 -11.89
N PHE A 150 12.46 -6.90 -11.39
CA PHE A 150 12.03 -5.68 -12.04
C PHE A 150 13.15 -4.63 -12.18
N ILE A 151 13.97 -4.46 -11.14
CA ILE A 151 15.11 -3.55 -11.16
C ILE A 151 16.14 -3.96 -12.23
N TYR A 152 16.53 -5.24 -12.27
CA TYR A 152 17.44 -5.73 -13.30
C TYR A 152 16.84 -5.63 -14.71
N TYR A 153 15.54 -5.87 -14.87
CA TYR A 153 14.84 -5.64 -16.13
C TYR A 153 14.95 -4.18 -16.58
N LYS A 154 14.78 -3.22 -15.67
CA LYS A 154 14.91 -1.79 -15.95
C LYS A 154 16.33 -1.37 -16.31
N ARG A 155 17.34 -2.09 -15.83
CA ARG A 155 18.75 -1.93 -16.17
C ARG A 155 19.16 -2.67 -17.45
N GLU A 156 18.22 -3.31 -18.14
CA GLU A 156 18.46 -4.15 -19.32
C GLU A 156 19.35 -5.39 -19.05
N GLU A 157 19.55 -5.73 -17.78
CA GLU A 157 20.26 -6.91 -17.32
C GLU A 157 19.31 -8.13 -17.30
N TYR A 158 18.88 -8.54 -18.49
CA TYR A 158 17.77 -9.49 -18.66
C TYR A 158 18.04 -10.89 -18.08
N ASP A 159 19.29 -11.37 -18.12
CA ASP A 159 19.66 -12.67 -17.54
C ASP A 159 19.50 -12.66 -16.01
N SER A 160 20.06 -11.63 -15.35
CA SER A 160 19.89 -11.41 -13.90
C SER A 160 18.41 -11.29 -13.55
N SER A 161 17.67 -10.50 -14.33
CA SER A 161 16.23 -10.36 -14.16
C SER A 161 15.49 -11.69 -14.24
N LEU A 162 15.82 -12.55 -15.20
CA LEU A 162 15.19 -13.86 -15.38
C LEU A 162 15.48 -14.80 -14.20
N ILE A 163 16.71 -14.78 -13.68
CA ILE A 163 17.08 -15.53 -12.47
C ILE A 163 16.16 -15.15 -11.30
N TYR A 164 15.99 -13.86 -11.04
CA TYR A 164 15.14 -13.40 -9.92
C TYR A 164 13.64 -13.60 -10.17
N ALA A 165 13.17 -13.50 -11.42
CA ALA A 165 11.78 -13.83 -11.77
C ALA A 165 11.48 -15.30 -11.49
N ASN A 166 12.40 -16.21 -11.85
CA ASN A 166 12.26 -17.63 -11.54
C ASN A 166 12.26 -17.88 -10.03
N LYS A 167 13.16 -17.23 -9.26
CA LYS A 167 13.16 -17.33 -7.79
C LYS A 167 11.83 -16.86 -7.18
N ALA A 168 11.26 -15.76 -7.68
CA ALA A 168 9.95 -15.29 -7.22
C ALA A 168 8.86 -16.34 -7.44
N LEU A 169 8.86 -17.01 -8.61
CA LEU A 169 7.92 -18.09 -8.94
C LEU A 169 8.19 -19.40 -8.18
N GLU A 170 9.44 -19.71 -7.85
CA GLU A 170 9.78 -20.83 -6.96
C GLU A 170 9.17 -20.63 -5.57
N LYS A 171 9.20 -19.40 -5.04
CA LYS A 171 8.61 -19.06 -3.74
C LYS A 171 7.09 -18.95 -3.78
N ASN A 172 6.54 -18.40 -4.85
CA ASN A 172 5.11 -18.33 -5.08
C ASN A 172 4.80 -18.59 -6.56
N PRO A 173 4.40 -19.82 -6.92
CA PRO A 173 4.05 -20.17 -8.29
C PRO A 173 2.88 -19.38 -8.87
N ASN A 174 2.04 -18.78 -8.02
CA ASN A 174 0.89 -17.97 -8.41
C ASN A 174 1.20 -16.47 -8.46
N ASN A 175 2.47 -16.07 -8.41
CA ASN A 175 2.86 -14.67 -8.60
C ASN A 175 2.73 -14.29 -10.09
N ASN A 176 1.55 -13.76 -10.45
CA ASN A 176 1.23 -13.36 -11.82
C ASN A 176 2.18 -12.27 -12.36
N ILE A 177 2.61 -11.33 -11.51
CA ILE A 177 3.57 -10.28 -11.90
C ILE A 177 4.90 -10.91 -12.28
N ALA A 178 5.37 -11.89 -11.49
CA ALA A 178 6.59 -12.61 -11.78
C ALA A 178 6.50 -13.43 -13.07
N LEU A 179 5.34 -14.04 -13.32
CA LEU A 179 5.05 -14.82 -14.52
C LEU A 179 5.06 -13.93 -15.77
N GLU A 180 4.30 -12.83 -15.77
CA GLU A 180 4.26 -11.87 -16.88
C GLU A 180 5.65 -11.34 -17.23
N ARG A 181 6.44 -11.00 -16.20
CA ARG A 181 7.81 -10.54 -16.42
C ARG A 181 8.72 -11.65 -16.95
N LYS A 182 8.59 -12.89 -16.48
CA LYS A 182 9.33 -14.03 -17.05
C LYS A 182 9.03 -14.20 -18.54
N GLU A 183 7.75 -14.17 -18.92
CA GLU A 183 7.32 -14.28 -20.33
C GLU A 183 7.92 -13.16 -21.18
N ARG A 184 7.87 -11.92 -20.70
CA ARG A 184 8.49 -10.78 -21.38
C ARG A 184 9.99 -10.96 -21.56
N LEU A 185 10.70 -11.43 -20.52
CA LEU A 185 12.15 -11.66 -20.57
C LEU A 185 12.52 -12.73 -21.59
N LEU A 186 11.79 -13.85 -21.61
CA LEU A 186 12.01 -14.91 -22.60
C LEU A 186 11.79 -14.42 -24.03
N SER A 187 10.78 -13.58 -24.27
CA SER A 187 10.57 -12.97 -25.59
C SER A 187 11.75 -12.09 -26.02
N ILE A 188 12.33 -11.31 -25.11
CA ILE A 188 13.47 -10.42 -25.41
C ILE A 188 14.71 -11.26 -25.70
N LEU A 189 15.01 -12.25 -24.86
CA LEU A 189 16.20 -13.09 -25.01
C LEU A 189 16.15 -13.92 -26.30
N ASN A 190 14.99 -14.53 -26.62
CA ASN A 190 14.81 -15.29 -27.87
C ASN A 190 14.86 -14.43 -29.13
N SER A 191 14.69 -13.11 -29.03
CA SER A 191 14.81 -12.18 -30.17
C SER A 191 16.22 -11.67 -30.43
N LYS A 192 17.16 -11.95 -29.52
CA LYS A 192 18.58 -11.57 -29.62
C LYS A 192 19.46 -12.65 -30.24
N ASP A 193 18.93 -13.87 -30.39
CA ASP A 193 19.52 -15.01 -31.10
C ASP A 193 19.08 -15.05 -32.57
#